data_AF-A0A3N2SFQ1-F1
#
_entry.id   AF-A0A3N2SFQ1-F1
#
_cell.length_a   1.000
_cell.length_b   1.000
_cell.length_c   1.000
_cell.angle_alpha   90.00
_cell.angle_beta   90.00
_cell.angle_gamma   90.00
#
_symmetry.space_group_name_H-M   'P 1'
#
loop_
_entity.id
_entity.type
_entity.pdbx_description
1 polymer ?
#
loop_
_entity_poly.entity_id
_entity_poly.type
_entity_poly.pdbx_seq_one_letter_code
_entity_poly.pdbx_strand_id
1 'polypeptide(L)' 'MQVSNPFDVAQGQFYLLQNPQQQFSLWPQQCSLPAGWTVVCEPQPLEACNAWLTHNWTTLYPDHFSITGGRS' A
#
# COMPACT_ATOMS: atom_id res chain seq x y z
N MET A 1 -2.54 -24.18 5.78
CA MET A 1 -3.34 -23.46 4.78
C MET A 1 -2.91 -22.00 4.83
N GLN A 2 -1.87 -21.64 4.09
CA GLN A 2 -1.43 -20.25 4.02
C GLN A 2 -2.31 -19.60 2.94
N VAL A 3 -3.33 -18.88 3.38
CA VAL A 3 -4.12 -18.03 2.49
C VAL A 3 -3.12 -17.05 1.90
N SER A 4 -2.71 -17.28 0.65
CA SER A 4 -2.04 -16.26 -0.15
C SER A 4 -3.05 -15.13 -0.20
N ASN A 5 -2.88 -14.15 0.68
CA ASN A 5 -3.77 -13.00 0.72
C ASN A 5 -3.76 -12.43 -0.70
N PRO A 6 -4.92 -12.11 -1.28
CA PRO A 6 -4.96 -11.52 -2.63
C PRO A 6 -4.21 -10.16 -2.71
N PHE A 7 -3.80 -9.63 -1.55
CA PHE A 7 -2.95 -8.46 -1.32
C PHE A 7 -1.43 -8.76 -1.36
N ASP A 8 -1.03 -10.02 -1.23
CA ASP A 8 0.38 -10.50 -1.18
C ASP A 8 0.78 -11.18 -2.50
N VAL A 9 0.12 -10.80 -3.60
CA VAL A 9 0.52 -11.25 -4.93
C VAL A 9 1.55 -10.26 -5.45
N ALA A 10 2.84 -10.60 -5.34
CA ALA A 10 3.94 -9.75 -5.80
C ALA A 10 3.81 -9.34 -7.29
N GLN A 11 3.14 -10.17 -8.10
CA GLN A 11 2.86 -9.90 -9.52
C GLN A 11 1.43 -9.39 -9.78
N GLY A 12 0.65 -9.10 -8.73
CA GLY A 12 -0.70 -8.58 -8.84
C GLY A 12 -0.72 -7.07 -9.08
N GLN A 13 -1.78 -6.57 -9.72
CA GLN A 13 -2.01 -5.14 -9.88
C GLN A 13 -2.98 -4.63 -8.79
N PHE A 14 -2.59 -3.53 -8.15
CA PHE A 14 -3.32 -2.93 -7.04
C PHE A 14 -3.68 -1.48 -7.35
N TYR A 15 -4.94 -1.13 -7.18
CA TYR A 15 -5.41 0.24 -7.14
C TYR A 15 -4.97 0.93 -5.86
N LEU A 16 -4.59 2.20 -5.99
CA LEU A 16 -4.41 3.07 -4.84
C LEU A 16 -5.68 3.89 -4.65
N LEU A 17 -6.42 3.56 -3.61
CA LEU A 17 -7.64 4.27 -3.24
C LEU A 17 -7.33 5.27 -2.14
N GLN A 18 -7.95 6.44 -2.21
CA GLN A 18 -7.90 7.46 -1.16
C GLN A 18 -9.28 7.67 -0.58
N ASN A 19 -9.35 7.68 0.74
CA ASN A 19 -10.56 8.05 1.47
C ASN A 19 -10.63 9.58 1.68
N PRO A 20 -11.80 10.13 2.04
CA PRO A 20 -11.93 11.56 2.34
C PRO A 20 -11.06 12.06 3.52
N GLN A 21 -10.46 11.15 4.30
CA GLN A 21 -9.52 11.46 5.38
C GLN A 21 -8.05 11.47 4.90
N GLN A 22 -7.81 11.47 3.58
CA GLN A 22 -6.49 11.42 2.96
C GLN A 22 -5.64 10.18 3.31
N GLN A 23 -6.28 9.07 3.68
CA GLN A 23 -5.61 7.80 3.88
C GLN A 23 -5.65 6.99 2.59
N PHE A 24 -4.54 6.31 2.30
CA PHE A 24 -4.41 5.44 1.14
C PHE A 24 -4.70 3.98 1.51
N SER A 25 -5.40 3.27 0.64
CA SER A 25 -5.67 1.84 0.76
C SER A 25 -5.32 1.12 -0.53
N LEU A 26 -4.61 0.00 -0.40
CA LEU A 26 -4.25 -0.86 -1.53
C LEU A 26 -5.41 -1.82 -1.80
N TRP A 27 -5.98 -1.72 -3.00
CA TRP A 27 -7.12 -2.54 -3.39
C TRP A 27 -6.80 -3.37 -4.64
N PRO A 28 -6.86 -4.70 -4.59
CA PRO A 28 -6.49 -5.54 -5.72
C PRO A 28 -7.49 -5.37 -6.86
N GLN A 29 -7.00 -5.34 -8.10
CA GLN A 29 -7.86 -5.07 -9.27
C GLN A 29 -9.00 -6.08 -9.44
N GLN A 30 -8.78 -7.31 -8.98
CA GLN A 30 -9.76 -8.39 -8.98
C GLN A 30 -10.93 -8.19 -8.00
N CYS A 31 -10.81 -7.27 -7.04
CA CYS A 31 -11.90 -6.93 -6.13
C CYS A 31 -12.64 -5.67 -6.59
N SER A 32 -13.97 -5.71 -6.55
CA SER A 32 -14.80 -4.54 -6.85
C SER A 32 -14.48 -3.37 -5.91
N LEU A 33 -14.46 -2.17 -6.45
CA LEU A 33 -14.13 -0.95 -5.71
C LEU A 33 -15.23 -0.62 -4.69
N PRO A 34 -14.88 -0.34 -3.42
CA PRO A 34 -15.85 0.08 -2.43
C PRO A 34 -16.38 1.49 -2.74
N ALA A 35 -17.68 1.71 -2.53
CA ALA A 35 -18.31 3.01 -2.73
C ALA A 35 -17.76 4.05 -1.74
N GLY A 36 -17.51 5.27 -2.21
CA GLY A 36 -16.98 6.38 -1.39
C GLY A 36 -15.45 6.47 -1.32
N TRP A 37 -14.73 5.57 -2.02
CA TRP A 37 -13.29 5.65 -2.20
C TRP A 37 -12.96 6.24 -3.57
N THR A 38 -11.95 7.11 -3.62
CA THR A 38 -11.50 7.72 -4.87
C THR A 38 -10.27 6.99 -5.38
N VAL A 39 -10.28 6.54 -6.64
CA VAL A 39 -9.09 5.96 -7.27
C VAL A 39 -8.12 7.09 -7.56
N VAL A 40 -6.97 7.09 -6.87
CA VAL A 40 -5.91 8.08 -7.07
C VAL A 40 -4.87 7.57 -8.04
N CYS A 41 -4.62 6.26 -8.03
CA CYS A 41 -3.73 5.64 -8.99
C CYS A 41 -4.33 4.39 -9.62
N GLU A 42 -4.06 4.26 -10.91
CA GLU A 42 -4.33 3.10 -11.74
C GLU A 42 -3.61 1.84 -11.21
N PRO A 43 -4.08 0.64 -11.61
CA PRO A 43 -3.68 -0.60 -10.98
C PRO A 43 -2.23 -0.92 -11.36
N GLN A 44 -1.35 -0.88 -10.36
CA GLN A 44 0.09 -0.99 -10.53
C GLN A 44 0.68 -2.06 -9.62
N PRO A 45 1.87 -2.62 -9.94
CA PRO A 45 2.46 -3.66 -9.12
C PRO A 45 2.74 -3.17 -7.71
N LEU A 46 2.76 -4.09 -6.74
CA LEU A 46 2.95 -3.78 -5.33
C LEU A 46 4.20 -2.92 -5.09
N GLU A 47 5.32 -3.23 -5.76
CA GLU A 47 6.56 -2.44 -5.69
C GLU A 47 6.37 -0.99 -6.15
N ALA A 48 5.66 -0.75 -7.25
CA ALA A 48 5.39 0.59 -7.76
C ALA A 48 4.46 1.37 -6.81
N CYS A 49 3.42 0.71 -6.30
CA CYS A 49 2.53 1.28 -5.28
C CYS A 49 3.30 1.65 -4.01
N ASN A 50 4.21 0.78 -3.55
CA ASN A 50 5.01 1.02 -2.35
C ASN A 50 6.02 2.16 -2.57
N ALA A 51 6.61 2.26 -3.77
CA ALA A 51 7.45 3.39 -4.16
C ALA A 51 6.64 4.70 -4.22
N TRP A 52 5.44 4.67 -4.82
CA TRP A 52 4.55 5.82 -4.88
C TRP A 52 4.12 6.26 -3.47
N LEU A 53 3.75 5.32 -2.60
CA LEU A 53 3.42 5.56 -1.19
C LEU A 53 4.61 6.16 -0.44
N THR A 54 5.83 5.63 -0.63
CA THR A 54 7.04 6.18 -0.01
C THR A 54 7.31 7.62 -0.45
N HIS A 55 7.06 7.92 -1.72
CA HIS A 55 7.24 9.26 -2.28
C HIS A 55 6.13 10.26 -1.89
N ASN A 56 4.87 9.82 -1.79
CA ASN A 56 3.71 10.70 -1.59
C ASN A 56 3.22 10.74 -0.13
N TRP A 57 3.35 9.64 0.61
CA TRP A 57 2.99 9.54 2.04
C TRP A 57 4.21 9.83 2.92
N THR A 58 4.83 10.99 2.70
CA THR A 58 6.06 11.43 3.38
C THR A 58 5.81 11.86 4.85
N THR A 59 4.56 11.88 5.31
CA THR A 59 4.16 12.23 6.70
C THR A 59 4.00 11.02 7.62
N LEU A 60 4.52 9.86 7.26
CA LEU A 60 4.88 8.84 8.25
C LEU A 60 6.28 9.19 8.76
N TYR A 61 6.34 10.16 9.68
CA TYR A 61 7.56 10.45 10.44
C TYR A 61 8.12 9.13 10.98
N PRO A 62 9.33 8.72 10.60
CA PRO A 62 10.01 7.60 11.21
C PRO A 62 10.58 8.09 12.55
N ASP A 63 9.75 8.33 13.55
CA ASP A 63 10.27 8.55 14.92
C ASP A 63 10.69 7.22 15.57
N HIS A 64 10.40 6.08 14.94
CA HIS A 64 10.65 4.79 15.58
C HIS A 64 11.18 3.70 14.63
N PHE A 65 12.13 4.05 13.76
CA PHE A 65 13.16 3.07 13.39
C PHE A 65 14.41 3.36 14.21
N SER A 66 14.33 3.07 15.51
CA SER A 66 15.54 2.89 16.32
C SER A 66 16.27 1.68 15.76
N ILE A 67 17.22 1.98 14.89
CA ILE A 67 18.29 1.07 14.48
C ILE A 67 19.11 0.71 15.71
N THR A 68 18.70 -0.34 16.43
CA THR A 68 19.62 -1.02 17.35
C THR A 68 20.03 -2.33 16.71
N GLY A 69 20.96 -2.20 15.77
CA GLY A 69 21.90 -3.27 15.48
C GLY A 69 22.80 -3.46 16.70
N GLY A 70 22.56 -4.52 17.45
CA GLY A 70 23.41 -4.95 18.58
C GLY A 70 23.67 -6.44 18.46
N ARG A 71 24.50 -6.81 17.49
CA ARG A 71 25.05 -8.16 17.32
C ARG A 71 26.34 -8.25 18.13
N SER A 72 26.35 -9.09 19.17
CA SER A 72 27.52 -9.82 19.72
C SER A 72 27.00 -10.89 20.65
#